data_AF-A0A9Q4FKP8-F1
#
_entry.id   AF-A0A9Q4FKP8-F1
#
_cell.length_a   1.000
_cell.length_b   1.000
_cell.length_c   1.000
_cell.angle_alpha   90.00
_cell.angle_beta   90.00
_cell.angle_gamma   90.00
#
_symmetry.space_group_name_H-M   'P 1'
#
loop_
_entity.id
_entity.type
_entity.pdbx_description
1 polymer ?
#
loop_
_entity_poly.entity_id
_entity_poly.type
_entity_poly.pdbx_seq_one_letter_code
_entity_poly.pdbx_strand_id
1 'polypeptide(L)'
;MAKSRIRVWNSENIIFTLDKNRAKQYKEEIVDINEKYVRISNNAFERNLKIKEAVLPDTLVLIGKNAFKECKSLKKIHIPESVKTIEEGAFRDCVSLKIVKLPDGMDKLNKNIFKGCNNLKKVFISTESEINTIDSDVFNNCEKLEYIQLPKAVKRIEFRSFYRTKSLKKIILPEDLEYIGKEAFYLSGIENIEIPDKVKEIDDFAFKNCKYITNIKIPKSVKRIGNAAFTGCRRLKTIEIPRDLEDMGDKIVNLHTTVKCKEGSNVDNYCEKFSIKTKYI
;
A
#
# COMPACT_ATOMS: atom_id res chain seq x y z
N MET A 1 -54.05 -11.37 18.32
CA MET A 1 -53.34 -11.40 17.02
C MET A 1 -51.93 -10.87 17.22
N ALA A 2 -50.96 -11.77 17.41
CA ALA A 2 -49.55 -11.45 17.36
C ALA A 2 -48.93 -12.46 16.38
N LYS A 3 -48.66 -12.00 15.14
CA LYS A 3 -47.96 -12.83 14.15
C LYS A 3 -46.53 -12.98 14.63
N SER A 4 -46.22 -14.15 15.18
CA SER A 4 -44.85 -14.59 15.41
C SER A 4 -44.10 -14.55 14.08
N ARG A 5 -43.06 -13.71 14.01
CA ARG A 5 -42.13 -13.74 12.88
C ARG A 5 -41.37 -15.05 12.98
N ILE A 6 -41.72 -15.96 12.06
CA ILE A 6 -41.02 -17.22 11.80
C ILE A 6 -39.53 -16.89 11.61
N ARG A 7 -38.69 -17.33 12.54
CA ARG A 7 -37.24 -17.42 12.31
C ARG A 7 -37.02 -18.55 11.32
N VAL A 8 -36.86 -18.20 10.05
CA VAL A 8 -36.40 -19.15 9.04
C VAL A 8 -34.92 -19.43 9.31
N TRP A 9 -34.64 -20.57 9.94
CA TRP A 9 -33.31 -21.18 9.91
C TRP A 9 -33.17 -21.89 8.56
N ASN A 10 -32.45 -21.29 7.61
CA ASN A 10 -32.03 -22.03 6.42
C ASN A 10 -30.72 -22.76 6.72
N SER A 11 -30.79 -24.08 6.71
CA SER A 11 -29.77 -25.05 7.12
C SER A 11 -28.82 -25.51 5.99
N GLU A 12 -28.46 -24.64 5.04
CA GLU A 12 -27.70 -25.07 3.83
C GLU A 12 -26.46 -24.23 3.50
N ASN A 13 -25.64 -23.86 4.49
CA ASN A 13 -24.28 -23.41 4.21
C ASN A 13 -23.33 -23.85 5.34
N ILE A 14 -22.89 -25.11 5.30
CA ILE A 14 -21.71 -25.50 6.08
C ILE A 14 -20.54 -24.70 5.51
N ILE A 15 -20.13 -23.64 6.21
CA ILE A 15 -18.94 -22.87 5.84
C ILE A 15 -17.72 -23.72 6.18
N PHE A 16 -17.25 -24.49 5.21
CA PHE A 16 -16.02 -25.26 5.36
C PHE A 16 -14.84 -24.31 5.47
N THR A 17 -14.25 -24.28 6.65
CA THR A 17 -13.09 -23.45 6.95
C THR A 17 -11.84 -24.33 7.03
N LEU A 18 -10.82 -23.96 6.28
CA LEU A 18 -9.49 -24.54 6.39
C LEU A 18 -8.78 -23.91 7.59
N ASP A 19 -8.88 -24.58 8.73
CA ASP A 19 -8.18 -24.18 9.94
C ASP A 19 -6.73 -24.68 9.98
N LYS A 20 -5.98 -24.21 10.99
CA LYS A 20 -4.59 -24.58 11.23
C LYS A 20 -4.34 -26.08 11.41
N ASN A 21 -5.29 -26.84 11.95
CA ASN A 21 -5.13 -28.29 12.12
C ASN A 21 -5.31 -29.01 10.80
N ARG A 22 -6.33 -28.64 10.03
CA ARG A 22 -6.56 -29.17 8.68
C ARG A 22 -5.43 -28.78 7.72
N ALA A 23 -4.88 -27.58 7.85
CA ALA A 23 -3.76 -27.11 7.03
C ALA A 23 -2.49 -28.00 7.15
N LYS A 24 -2.32 -28.71 8.28
CA LYS A 24 -1.18 -29.64 8.48
C LYS A 24 -1.14 -30.82 7.51
N GLN A 25 -2.26 -31.14 6.86
CA GLN A 25 -2.30 -32.20 5.85
C GLN A 25 -1.52 -31.83 4.58
N TYR A 26 -1.43 -30.53 4.27
CA TYR A 26 -0.73 -30.02 3.09
C TYR A 26 0.77 -29.92 3.37
N LYS A 27 1.49 -31.00 3.08
CA LYS A 27 2.92 -31.17 3.35
C LYS A 27 3.81 -31.03 2.12
N GLU A 28 3.20 -31.03 0.94
CA GLU A 28 3.87 -30.92 -0.35
C GLU A 28 4.34 -29.48 -0.63
N GLU A 29 5.29 -29.34 -1.55
CA GLU A 29 5.79 -28.02 -1.98
C GLU A 29 4.79 -27.27 -2.86
N ILE A 30 3.98 -28.00 -3.63
CA ILE A 30 2.91 -27.47 -4.46
C ILE A 30 1.61 -28.02 -3.87
N VAL A 31 0.74 -27.13 -3.42
CA VAL A 31 -0.53 -27.52 -2.80
C VAL A 31 -1.69 -27.01 -3.61
N ASP A 32 -2.62 -27.91 -3.85
CA ASP A 32 -3.94 -27.62 -4.39
C ASP A 32 -4.96 -27.78 -3.25
N ILE A 33 -5.60 -26.68 -2.87
CA ILE A 33 -6.52 -26.65 -1.73
C ILE A 33 -7.94 -26.94 -2.25
N ASN A 34 -8.55 -27.99 -1.70
CA ASN A 34 -9.82 -28.54 -2.17
C ASN A 34 -11.00 -27.53 -2.22
N GLU A 35 -11.82 -27.64 -3.28
CA GLU A 35 -13.01 -26.83 -3.58
C GLU A 35 -14.09 -26.74 -2.51
N LYS A 36 -14.07 -27.57 -1.47
CA LYS A 36 -15.02 -27.40 -0.36
C LYS A 36 -14.76 -26.14 0.46
N TYR A 37 -13.54 -25.63 0.53
CA TYR A 37 -13.17 -24.58 1.49
C TYR A 37 -13.58 -23.17 1.06
N VAL A 38 -14.53 -22.59 1.78
CA VAL A 38 -15.01 -21.21 1.57
C VAL A 38 -14.17 -20.18 2.33
N ARG A 39 -13.42 -20.60 3.37
CA ARG A 39 -12.56 -19.73 4.18
C ARG A 39 -11.25 -20.39 4.54
N ILE A 40 -10.17 -19.62 4.58
CA ILE A 40 -8.93 -19.99 5.27
C ILE A 40 -8.89 -19.23 6.59
N SER A 41 -8.75 -19.95 7.71
CA SER A 41 -8.80 -19.31 9.03
C SER A 41 -7.55 -18.49 9.31
N ASN A 42 -7.63 -17.70 10.38
CA ASN A 42 -6.47 -17.01 10.93
C ASN A 42 -5.33 -18.01 11.20
N ASN A 43 -4.12 -17.63 10.81
CA ASN A 43 -2.89 -18.38 11.01
C ASN A 43 -2.88 -19.81 10.45
N ALA A 44 -3.77 -20.18 9.50
CA ALA A 44 -3.92 -21.56 9.05
C ALA A 44 -2.61 -22.18 8.53
N PHE A 45 -1.87 -21.44 7.73
CA PHE A 45 -0.56 -21.79 7.18
C PHE A 45 0.59 -20.98 7.82
N GLU A 46 0.37 -20.28 8.93
CA GLU A 46 1.42 -19.46 9.55
C GLU A 46 2.70 -20.28 9.78
N ARG A 47 3.84 -19.75 9.31
CA ARG A 47 5.17 -20.37 9.35
C ARG A 47 5.25 -21.71 8.63
N ASN A 48 4.41 -21.95 7.62
CA ASN A 48 4.62 -23.09 6.72
C ASN A 48 5.85 -22.81 5.84
N LEU A 49 6.97 -23.47 6.15
CA LEU A 49 8.24 -23.31 5.45
C LEU A 49 8.41 -24.26 4.25
N LYS A 50 7.40 -25.07 3.93
CA LYS A 50 7.47 -26.08 2.85
C LYS A 50 6.76 -25.62 1.59
N ILE A 51 5.56 -25.05 1.73
CA ILE A 51 4.75 -24.66 0.58
C ILE A 51 5.47 -23.58 -0.23
N LYS A 52 5.70 -23.88 -1.50
CA LYS A 52 6.28 -23.00 -2.51
C LYS A 52 5.21 -22.44 -3.44
N GLU A 53 4.19 -23.22 -3.75
CA GLU A 53 3.05 -22.79 -4.56
C GLU A 53 1.74 -23.25 -3.94
N ALA A 54 0.74 -22.37 -3.93
CA ALA A 54 -0.61 -22.70 -3.48
C ALA A 54 -1.64 -22.27 -4.53
N VAL A 55 -2.48 -23.21 -4.93
CA VAL A 55 -3.72 -22.94 -5.68
C VAL A 55 -4.86 -22.95 -4.67
N LEU A 56 -5.56 -21.84 -4.56
CA LEU A 56 -6.71 -21.69 -3.67
C LEU A 56 -8.01 -22.01 -4.44
N PRO A 57 -9.02 -22.61 -3.80
CA PRO A 57 -10.22 -23.08 -4.48
C PRO A 57 -11.12 -21.93 -4.94
N ASP A 58 -11.81 -22.11 -6.06
CA ASP A 58 -12.72 -21.10 -6.64
C ASP A 58 -13.93 -20.78 -5.75
N THR A 59 -14.21 -21.61 -4.74
CA THR A 59 -15.21 -21.32 -3.71
C THR A 59 -14.72 -20.40 -2.59
N LEU A 60 -13.43 -20.08 -2.54
CA LEU A 60 -12.83 -19.31 -1.46
C LEU A 60 -13.30 -17.86 -1.46
N VAL A 61 -13.85 -17.39 -0.34
CA VAL A 61 -14.33 -16.01 -0.18
C VAL A 61 -13.42 -15.18 0.73
N LEU A 62 -12.74 -15.82 1.69
CA LEU A 62 -11.96 -15.13 2.73
C LEU A 62 -10.62 -15.80 3.04
N ILE A 63 -9.56 -14.99 3.08
CA ILE A 63 -8.24 -15.36 3.61
C ILE A 63 -8.04 -14.63 4.94
N GLY A 64 -8.00 -15.39 6.04
CA GLY A 64 -7.98 -14.85 7.39
C GLY A 64 -6.66 -14.19 7.78
N LYS A 65 -6.69 -13.48 8.91
CA LYS A 65 -5.56 -12.75 9.48
C LYS A 65 -4.34 -13.66 9.62
N ASN A 66 -3.20 -13.21 9.10
CA ASN A 66 -1.93 -13.94 9.12
C ASN A 66 -1.99 -15.36 8.51
N ALA A 67 -2.98 -15.68 7.66
CA ALA A 67 -3.20 -17.03 7.14
C ALA A 67 -1.93 -17.68 6.58
N PHE A 68 -1.11 -16.94 5.83
CA PHE A 68 0.17 -17.38 5.25
C PHE A 68 1.36 -16.59 5.83
N LYS A 69 1.22 -15.97 7.00
CA LYS A 69 2.31 -15.20 7.62
C LYS A 69 3.56 -16.06 7.78
N GLU A 70 4.72 -15.52 7.42
CA GLU A 70 6.02 -16.19 7.47
C GLU A 70 6.10 -17.51 6.67
N CYS A 71 5.27 -17.69 5.63
CA CYS A 71 5.45 -18.73 4.63
C CYS A 71 6.66 -18.43 3.73
N LYS A 72 7.87 -18.50 4.30
CA LYS A 72 9.10 -18.00 3.68
C LYS A 72 9.47 -18.69 2.36
N SER A 73 8.93 -19.88 2.11
CA SER A 73 9.14 -20.63 0.86
C SER A 73 8.10 -20.32 -0.22
N LEU A 74 6.98 -19.68 0.10
CA LEU A 74 5.89 -19.40 -0.83
C LEU A 74 6.36 -18.41 -1.89
N LYS A 75 6.47 -18.88 -3.15
CA LYS A 75 6.91 -18.13 -4.33
C LYS A 75 5.75 -17.62 -5.16
N LYS A 76 4.67 -18.39 -5.21
CA LYS A 76 3.49 -18.15 -6.05
C LYS A 76 2.24 -18.53 -5.29
N ILE A 77 1.20 -17.72 -5.42
CA ILE A 77 -0.14 -18.06 -4.94
C ILE A 77 -1.15 -17.63 -6.00
N HIS A 78 -2.10 -18.51 -6.31
CA HIS A 78 -3.24 -18.19 -7.14
C HIS A 78 -4.42 -17.86 -6.24
N ILE A 79 -4.83 -16.59 -6.23
CA ILE A 79 -5.99 -16.11 -5.47
C ILE A 79 -7.16 -16.01 -6.46
N PRO A 80 -8.26 -16.74 -6.25
CA PRO A 80 -9.40 -16.77 -7.18
C PRO A 80 -10.27 -15.53 -7.05
N GLU A 81 -10.99 -15.18 -8.12
CA GLU A 81 -11.83 -13.97 -8.21
C GLU A 81 -13.00 -13.94 -7.21
N SER A 82 -13.35 -15.10 -6.66
CA SER A 82 -14.34 -15.28 -5.59
C SER A 82 -13.91 -14.62 -4.27
N VAL A 83 -12.61 -14.45 -4.03
CA VAL A 83 -12.09 -13.90 -2.78
C VAL A 83 -12.48 -12.42 -2.66
N LYS A 84 -13.27 -12.11 -1.63
CA LYS A 84 -13.71 -10.74 -1.32
C LYS A 84 -12.87 -10.09 -0.24
N THR A 85 -12.28 -10.88 0.65
CA THR A 85 -11.54 -10.36 1.81
C THR A 85 -10.21 -11.08 2.01
N ILE A 86 -9.13 -10.29 2.07
CA ILE A 86 -7.81 -10.72 2.52
C ILE A 86 -7.49 -9.90 3.77
N GLU A 87 -7.49 -10.55 4.93
CA GLU A 87 -7.35 -9.87 6.21
C GLU A 87 -5.92 -9.46 6.53
N GLU A 88 -5.77 -8.70 7.62
CA GLU A 88 -4.50 -8.14 8.09
C GLU A 88 -3.36 -9.16 8.07
N GLY A 89 -2.24 -8.79 7.45
CA GLY A 89 -1.01 -9.58 7.47
C GLY A 89 -1.10 -10.97 6.83
N ALA A 90 -2.13 -11.26 6.02
CA ALA A 90 -2.34 -12.58 5.42
C ALA A 90 -1.07 -13.16 4.74
N PHE A 91 -0.27 -12.33 4.07
CA PHE A 91 0.99 -12.73 3.40
C PHE A 91 2.22 -12.08 4.02
N ARG A 92 2.12 -11.57 5.25
CA ARG A 92 3.23 -10.89 5.93
C ARG A 92 4.45 -11.80 6.00
N ASP A 93 5.63 -11.26 5.71
CA ASP A 93 6.92 -11.94 5.75
C ASP A 93 7.00 -13.20 4.84
N CYS A 94 6.18 -13.26 3.78
CA CYS A 94 6.33 -14.21 2.66
C CYS A 94 7.51 -13.79 1.77
N VAL A 95 8.73 -13.90 2.30
CA VAL A 95 9.94 -13.31 1.69
C VAL A 95 10.27 -13.83 0.29
N SER A 96 9.76 -15.00 -0.13
CA SER A 96 9.99 -15.58 -1.46
C SER A 96 8.93 -15.22 -2.49
N LEU A 97 7.81 -14.60 -2.08
CA LEU A 97 6.68 -14.31 -2.96
C LEU A 97 7.10 -13.27 -4.00
N LYS A 98 6.90 -13.57 -5.28
CA LYS A 98 7.40 -12.73 -6.39
C LYS A 98 6.33 -11.92 -7.09
N ILE A 99 5.16 -12.51 -7.28
CA ILE A 99 4.06 -11.95 -8.06
C ILE A 99 2.75 -12.32 -7.37
N VAL A 100 1.83 -11.37 -7.29
CA VAL A 100 0.46 -11.60 -6.81
C VAL A 100 -0.51 -10.90 -7.75
N LYS A 101 -1.59 -11.60 -8.11
CA LYS A 101 -2.80 -10.99 -8.68
C LYS A 101 -3.84 -10.95 -7.58
N LEU A 102 -4.39 -9.76 -7.33
CA LEU A 102 -5.52 -9.59 -6.43
C LEU A 102 -6.84 -9.71 -7.20
N PRO A 103 -7.88 -10.30 -6.60
CA PRO A 103 -9.23 -10.31 -7.14
C PRO A 103 -9.78 -8.91 -7.41
N ASP A 104 -10.54 -8.74 -8.47
CA ASP A 104 -11.10 -7.45 -8.86
C ASP A 104 -12.18 -6.96 -7.88
N GLY A 105 -12.93 -7.89 -7.30
CA GLY A 105 -14.05 -7.63 -6.38
C GLY A 105 -13.65 -7.36 -4.93
N MET A 106 -12.38 -7.07 -4.64
CA MET A 106 -11.95 -6.64 -3.30
C MET A 106 -12.39 -5.20 -3.02
N ASP A 107 -12.83 -4.94 -1.79
CA ASP A 107 -13.24 -3.60 -1.34
C ASP A 107 -12.15 -2.86 -0.54
N LYS A 108 -11.13 -3.57 -0.04
CA LYS A 108 -10.09 -3.04 0.84
C LYS A 108 -8.74 -3.75 0.70
N LEU A 109 -7.64 -3.00 0.84
CA LEU A 109 -6.32 -3.54 1.13
C LEU A 109 -5.98 -3.35 2.60
N ASN A 110 -6.28 -4.36 3.41
CA ASN A 110 -6.04 -4.32 4.85
C ASN A 110 -4.55 -4.15 5.21
N LYS A 111 -4.32 -3.62 6.40
CA LYS A 111 -3.00 -3.41 6.99
C LYS A 111 -2.05 -4.61 6.84
N ASN A 112 -0.77 -4.33 6.57
CA ASN A 112 0.34 -5.29 6.56
C ASN A 112 0.23 -6.49 5.57
N ILE A 113 -0.74 -6.58 4.65
CA ILE A 113 -0.98 -7.80 3.85
C ILE A 113 0.31 -8.37 3.23
N PHE A 114 1.15 -7.52 2.61
CA PHE A 114 2.41 -7.91 1.98
C PHE A 114 3.65 -7.37 2.69
N LYS A 115 3.53 -6.93 3.95
CA LYS A 115 4.67 -6.42 4.72
C LYS A 115 5.80 -7.45 4.77
N GLY A 116 7.02 -7.06 4.44
CA GLY A 116 8.19 -7.95 4.45
C GLY A 116 8.24 -8.96 3.30
N CYS A 117 7.40 -8.81 2.27
CA CYS A 117 7.53 -9.59 1.03
C CYS A 117 8.69 -9.04 0.18
N ASN A 118 9.93 -9.18 0.65
CA ASN A 118 11.10 -8.50 0.09
C ASN A 118 11.39 -8.84 -1.38
N ASN A 119 10.95 -10.01 -1.87
CA ASN A 119 11.10 -10.40 -3.28
C ASN A 119 9.88 -10.11 -4.17
N LEU A 120 8.82 -9.49 -3.63
CA LEU A 120 7.62 -9.15 -4.39
C LEU A 120 7.98 -8.09 -5.43
N LYS A 121 7.91 -8.47 -6.71
CA LYS A 121 8.29 -7.63 -7.84
C LYS A 121 7.10 -6.92 -8.48
N LYS A 122 5.97 -7.60 -8.56
CA LYS A 122 4.76 -7.13 -9.24
C LYS A 122 3.52 -7.50 -8.44
N VAL A 123 2.60 -6.56 -8.36
CA VAL A 123 1.26 -6.75 -7.80
C VAL A 123 0.28 -6.27 -8.85
N PHE A 124 -0.62 -7.15 -9.28
CA PHE A 124 -1.69 -6.80 -10.21
C PHE A 124 -2.95 -6.52 -9.41
N ILE A 125 -3.45 -5.30 -9.55
CA ILE A 125 -4.68 -4.80 -8.94
C ILE A 125 -5.46 -4.14 -10.07
N SER A 126 -6.74 -4.50 -10.25
CA SER A 126 -7.57 -3.86 -11.27
C SER A 126 -7.73 -2.36 -10.98
N THR A 127 -7.67 -1.55 -12.03
CA THR A 127 -7.89 -0.10 -11.93
C THR A 127 -9.33 0.24 -11.56
N GLU A 128 -10.26 -0.68 -11.82
CA GLU A 128 -11.70 -0.56 -11.54
C GLU A 128 -12.07 -1.17 -10.18
N SER A 129 -11.08 -1.57 -9.37
CA SER A 129 -11.35 -2.05 -8.01
C SER A 129 -11.86 -0.91 -7.12
N GLU A 130 -12.84 -1.21 -6.27
CA GLU A 130 -13.45 -0.27 -5.31
C GLU A 130 -12.59 -0.01 -4.05
N ILE A 131 -11.34 -0.47 -4.05
CA ILE A 131 -10.38 -0.18 -2.97
C ILE A 131 -10.19 1.33 -2.86
N ASN A 132 -10.70 1.91 -1.76
CA ASN A 132 -10.61 3.35 -1.52
C ASN A 132 -9.37 3.78 -0.72
N THR A 133 -8.65 2.83 -0.11
CA THR A 133 -7.52 3.11 0.77
C THR A 133 -6.44 2.05 0.61
N ILE A 134 -5.19 2.49 0.45
CA ILE A 134 -4.01 1.65 0.68
C ILE A 134 -3.65 1.79 2.16
N ASP A 135 -4.04 0.80 2.97
CA ASP A 135 -3.89 0.87 4.43
C ASP A 135 -2.40 0.81 4.84
N SER A 136 -2.18 0.95 6.15
CA SER A 136 -0.86 1.07 6.73
C SER A 136 0.01 -0.14 6.45
N ASP A 137 1.28 0.09 6.16
CA ASP A 137 2.31 -0.94 5.99
C ASP A 137 2.03 -2.01 4.89
N VAL A 138 1.02 -1.85 4.01
CA VAL A 138 0.60 -2.90 3.05
C VAL A 138 1.78 -3.46 2.24
N PHE A 139 2.63 -2.59 1.68
CA PHE A 139 3.83 -2.95 0.92
C PHE A 139 5.13 -2.56 1.63
N ASN A 140 5.10 -2.40 2.96
CA ASN A 140 6.31 -2.08 3.73
C ASN A 140 7.38 -3.17 3.53
N ASN A 141 8.62 -2.77 3.22
CA ASN A 141 9.75 -3.64 2.91
C ASN A 141 9.53 -4.56 1.70
N CYS A 142 8.62 -4.23 0.79
CA CYS A 142 8.59 -4.84 -0.55
C CYS A 142 9.76 -4.28 -1.40
N GLU A 143 11.00 -4.58 -1.01
CA GLU A 143 12.20 -3.89 -1.52
C GLU A 143 12.42 -4.08 -3.03
N LYS A 144 11.87 -5.14 -3.63
CA LYS A 144 11.93 -5.45 -5.07
C LYS A 144 10.69 -5.04 -5.88
N LEU A 145 9.69 -4.40 -5.28
CA LEU A 145 8.51 -3.95 -6.01
C LEU A 145 8.95 -2.89 -7.03
N GLU A 146 8.78 -3.13 -8.33
CA GLU A 146 9.33 -2.28 -9.39
C GLU A 146 8.32 -1.23 -9.89
N TYR A 147 7.05 -1.62 -9.95
CA TYR A 147 5.94 -0.84 -10.49
C TYR A 147 4.62 -1.24 -9.82
N ILE A 148 3.75 -0.27 -9.59
CA ILE A 148 2.37 -0.49 -9.19
C ILE A 148 1.46 0.61 -9.77
N GLN A 149 0.30 0.21 -10.27
CA GLN A 149 -0.80 1.10 -10.64
C GLN A 149 -1.90 0.93 -9.61
N LEU A 150 -2.31 2.03 -8.99
CA LEU A 150 -3.36 2.01 -7.98
C LEU A 150 -4.76 2.08 -8.62
N PRO A 151 -5.78 1.47 -7.99
CA PRO A 151 -7.17 1.64 -8.40
C PRO A 151 -7.61 3.12 -8.40
N LYS A 152 -8.48 3.48 -9.33
CA LYS A 152 -8.98 4.87 -9.48
C LYS A 152 -9.72 5.35 -8.24
N ALA A 153 -10.39 4.45 -7.53
CA ALA A 153 -11.16 4.75 -6.33
C ALA A 153 -10.29 5.09 -5.09
N VAL A 154 -8.97 4.85 -5.14
CA VAL A 154 -8.08 5.10 -4.00
C VAL A 154 -8.00 6.60 -3.69
N LYS A 155 -8.44 6.98 -2.48
CA LYS A 155 -8.39 8.35 -1.95
C LYS A 155 -7.28 8.57 -0.95
N ARG A 156 -6.75 7.50 -0.35
CA ARG A 156 -5.81 7.59 0.77
C ARG A 156 -4.70 6.56 0.65
N ILE A 157 -3.47 7.01 0.87
CA ILE A 157 -2.30 6.17 1.10
C ILE A 157 -1.85 6.40 2.53
N GLU A 158 -1.91 5.38 3.37
CA GLU A 158 -1.75 5.51 4.81
C GLU A 158 -0.29 5.36 5.27
N PHE A 159 -0.11 5.32 6.60
CA PHE A 159 1.18 5.23 7.27
C PHE A 159 2.04 4.07 6.71
N ARG A 160 3.23 4.41 6.19
CA ARG A 160 4.23 3.45 5.69
C ARG A 160 3.75 2.48 4.61
N SER A 161 2.67 2.76 3.88
CA SER A 161 2.11 1.83 2.88
C SER A 161 3.13 1.35 1.83
N PHE A 162 4.09 2.19 1.43
CA PHE A 162 5.19 1.88 0.51
C PHE A 162 6.58 2.10 1.14
N TYR A 163 6.69 1.99 2.47
CA TYR A 163 7.95 2.17 3.19
C TYR A 163 9.03 1.19 2.71
N ARG A 164 10.23 1.71 2.40
CA ARG A 164 11.39 0.93 1.92
C ARG A 164 11.12 0.11 0.65
N THR A 165 10.27 0.58 -0.23
CA THR A 165 10.10 0.05 -1.60
C THR A 165 11.25 0.51 -2.51
N LYS A 166 12.47 0.06 -2.21
CA LYS A 166 13.73 0.58 -2.78
C LYS A 166 13.84 0.47 -4.31
N SER A 167 13.12 -0.47 -4.92
CA SER A 167 13.12 -0.68 -6.37
C SER A 167 11.91 -0.06 -7.07
N LEU A 168 10.99 0.58 -6.35
CA LEU A 168 9.75 1.13 -6.91
C LEU A 168 10.09 2.40 -7.69
N LYS A 169 10.34 2.26 -8.99
CA LYS A 169 10.76 3.39 -9.83
C LYS A 169 9.59 4.28 -10.23
N LYS A 170 8.43 3.66 -10.49
CA LYS A 170 7.21 4.32 -10.96
C LYS A 170 6.00 3.80 -10.20
N ILE A 171 5.19 4.74 -9.73
CA ILE A 171 3.84 4.51 -9.22
C ILE A 171 2.89 5.43 -9.98
N ILE A 172 1.73 4.91 -10.38
CA ILE A 172 0.64 5.73 -10.93
C ILE A 172 -0.34 5.98 -9.78
N LEU A 173 -0.38 7.23 -9.32
CA LEU A 173 -1.34 7.69 -8.33
C LEU A 173 -2.69 7.96 -9.00
N PRO A 174 -3.82 7.69 -8.32
CA PRO A 174 -5.15 7.93 -8.87
C PRO A 174 -5.50 9.42 -8.83
N GLU A 175 -6.32 9.88 -9.77
CA GLU A 175 -6.72 11.29 -9.86
C GLU A 175 -7.47 11.79 -8.62
N ASP A 176 -8.20 10.90 -7.95
CA ASP A 176 -9.00 11.17 -6.75
C ASP A 176 -8.21 11.03 -5.43
N LEU A 177 -6.89 10.90 -5.48
CA LEU A 177 -6.07 10.83 -4.27
C LEU A 177 -6.17 12.14 -3.47
N GLU A 178 -6.53 12.04 -2.19
CA GLU A 178 -6.69 13.18 -1.29
C GLU A 178 -5.58 13.27 -0.23
N TYR A 179 -4.96 12.13 0.15
CA TYR A 179 -4.04 12.07 1.29
C TYR A 179 -2.84 11.14 1.03
N ILE A 180 -1.64 11.64 1.32
CA ILE A 180 -0.39 10.88 1.35
C ILE A 180 0.15 10.89 2.78
N GLY A 181 0.09 9.74 3.44
CA GLY A 181 0.32 9.61 4.86
C GLY A 181 1.76 9.57 5.31
N LYS A 182 1.93 9.60 6.64
CA LYS A 182 3.23 9.67 7.30
C LYS A 182 4.12 8.51 6.86
N GLU A 183 5.34 8.85 6.42
CA GLU A 183 6.33 7.90 5.92
C GLU A 183 5.84 6.98 4.77
N ALA A 184 4.76 7.33 4.07
CA ALA A 184 4.12 6.51 3.04
C ALA A 184 5.13 5.94 2.01
N PHE A 185 6.05 6.77 1.53
CA PHE A 185 7.09 6.43 0.57
C PHE A 185 8.51 6.59 1.14
N TYR A 186 8.68 6.60 2.46
CA TYR A 186 10.01 6.75 3.07
C TYR A 186 10.98 5.67 2.56
N LEU A 187 12.18 6.05 2.14
CA LEU A 187 13.19 5.18 1.50
C LEU A 187 12.70 4.45 0.23
N SER A 188 11.67 4.97 -0.45
CA SER A 188 11.24 4.43 -1.73
C SER A 188 12.21 4.78 -2.86
N GLY A 189 12.22 3.95 -3.90
CA GLY A 189 13.04 4.08 -5.10
C GLY A 189 12.46 5.02 -6.17
N ILE A 190 11.41 5.77 -5.85
CA ILE A 190 10.64 6.55 -6.83
C ILE A 190 11.54 7.55 -7.54
N GLU A 191 11.50 7.50 -8.87
CA GLU A 191 12.24 8.40 -9.76
C GLU A 191 11.35 9.53 -10.26
N ASN A 192 10.12 9.17 -10.69
CA ASN A 192 9.13 10.08 -11.22
C ASN A 192 7.82 9.92 -10.47
N ILE A 193 7.28 11.03 -9.96
CA ILE A 193 5.99 11.07 -9.30
C ILE A 193 5.27 12.37 -9.66
N GLU A 194 4.01 12.22 -10.05
CA GLU A 194 3.06 13.30 -10.23
C GLU A 194 2.08 13.25 -9.07
N ILE A 195 1.96 14.36 -8.33
CA ILE A 195 1.04 14.47 -7.21
C ILE A 195 -0.32 14.94 -7.76
N PRO A 196 -1.41 14.15 -7.61
CA PRO A 196 -2.71 14.49 -8.18
C PRO A 196 -3.32 15.79 -7.63
N ASP A 197 -4.10 16.48 -8.47
CA ASP A 197 -4.70 17.79 -8.18
C ASP A 197 -5.74 17.80 -7.05
N LYS A 198 -6.11 16.64 -6.49
CA LYS A 198 -7.03 16.53 -5.35
C LYS A 198 -6.31 16.28 -4.03
N VAL A 199 -4.98 16.10 -4.02
CA VAL A 199 -4.21 15.86 -2.80
C VAL A 199 -4.28 17.11 -1.92
N LYS A 200 -4.78 16.95 -0.70
CA LYS A 200 -4.92 18.02 0.30
C LYS A 200 -3.74 18.05 1.26
N GLU A 201 -3.11 16.91 1.50
CA GLU A 201 -2.10 16.77 2.54
C GLU A 201 -1.03 15.74 2.17
N ILE A 202 0.23 16.16 2.40
CA ILE A 202 1.42 15.32 2.33
C ILE A 202 2.05 15.32 3.71
N ASP A 203 1.97 14.19 4.41
CA ASP A 203 2.27 14.13 5.84
C ASP A 203 3.79 13.98 6.13
N ASP A 204 4.13 13.97 7.41
CA ASP A 204 5.48 13.91 7.94
C ASP A 204 6.29 12.79 7.28
N PHE A 205 7.47 13.14 6.79
CA PHE A 205 8.42 12.22 6.18
C PHE A 205 7.88 11.41 4.98
N ALA A 206 6.75 11.79 4.36
CA ALA A 206 6.07 11.03 3.32
C ALA A 206 7.02 10.52 2.22
N PHE A 207 7.94 11.35 1.74
CA PHE A 207 8.93 11.02 0.71
C PHE A 207 10.37 11.06 1.23
N LYS A 208 10.57 11.02 2.55
CA LYS A 208 11.91 11.16 3.14
C LYS A 208 12.83 10.06 2.63
N ASN A 209 14.04 10.44 2.23
CA ASN A 209 15.03 9.58 1.61
C ASN A 209 14.60 8.90 0.29
N CYS A 210 13.64 9.47 -0.47
CA CYS A 210 13.43 9.10 -1.88
C CYS A 210 14.57 9.65 -2.75
N LYS A 211 15.66 8.89 -2.85
CA LYS A 211 16.95 9.38 -3.35
C LYS A 211 16.96 9.75 -4.83
N TYR A 212 15.98 9.30 -5.60
CA TYR A 212 15.98 9.41 -7.07
C TYR A 212 15.06 10.48 -7.64
N ILE A 213 14.13 11.04 -6.84
CA ILE A 213 13.25 12.11 -7.30
C ILE A 213 14.09 13.35 -7.64
N THR A 214 13.88 13.92 -8.83
CA THR A 214 14.62 15.11 -9.29
C THR A 214 13.82 16.40 -9.22
N ASN A 215 12.52 16.35 -9.50
CA ASN A 215 11.64 17.52 -9.49
C ASN A 215 10.27 17.14 -8.95
N ILE A 216 9.62 18.06 -8.25
CA ILE A 216 8.24 17.88 -7.77
C ILE A 216 7.46 19.16 -8.04
N LYS A 217 6.22 19.01 -8.49
CA LYS A 217 5.22 20.07 -8.50
C LYS A 217 4.14 19.74 -7.48
N ILE A 218 3.93 20.65 -6.53
CA ILE A 218 2.88 20.54 -5.53
C ILE A 218 1.60 21.19 -6.12
N PRO A 219 0.48 20.45 -6.21
CA PRO A 219 -0.76 21.00 -6.74
C PRO A 219 -1.35 22.04 -5.79
N LYS A 220 -2.14 22.96 -6.36
CA LYS A 220 -2.79 24.05 -5.60
C LYS A 220 -3.80 23.53 -4.57
N SER A 221 -4.20 22.27 -4.61
CA SER A 221 -5.07 21.67 -3.59
C SER A 221 -4.37 21.40 -2.26
N VAL A 222 -3.05 21.29 -2.26
CA VAL A 222 -2.28 20.94 -1.05
C VAL A 222 -2.36 22.10 -0.06
N LYS A 223 -2.87 21.80 1.13
CA LYS A 223 -2.99 22.71 2.27
C LYS A 223 -1.88 22.48 3.28
N ARG A 224 -1.38 21.24 3.39
CA ARG A 224 -0.39 20.85 4.40
C ARG A 224 0.76 20.06 3.79
N ILE A 225 1.98 20.42 4.16
CA ILE A 225 3.19 19.62 3.95
C ILE A 225 3.88 19.41 5.30
N GLY A 226 3.97 18.16 5.74
CA GLY A 226 4.51 17.77 7.04
C GLY A 226 6.03 17.88 7.16
N ASN A 227 6.51 17.64 8.38
CA ASN A 227 7.92 17.75 8.74
C ASN A 227 8.79 16.85 7.87
N ALA A 228 9.85 17.42 7.31
CA ALA A 228 10.85 16.68 6.56
C ALA A 228 10.29 15.77 5.45
N ALA A 229 9.15 16.15 4.84
CA ALA A 229 8.45 15.36 3.84
C ALA A 229 9.34 14.92 2.67
N PHE A 230 10.28 15.77 2.23
CA PHE A 230 11.21 15.51 1.13
C PHE A 230 12.68 15.56 1.55
N THR A 231 13.00 15.60 2.85
CA THR A 231 14.39 15.53 3.32
C THR A 231 15.06 14.24 2.87
N GLY A 232 16.35 14.28 2.53
CA GLY A 232 17.10 13.13 2.06
C GLY A 232 16.82 12.75 0.60
N CYS A 233 15.94 13.46 -0.11
CA CYS A 233 15.82 13.37 -1.56
C CYS A 233 17.06 13.98 -2.25
N ARG A 234 18.17 13.24 -2.25
CA ARG A 234 19.50 13.73 -2.65
C ARG A 234 19.57 14.28 -4.08
N ARG A 235 18.71 13.81 -4.98
CA ARG A 235 18.65 14.28 -6.37
C ARG A 235 17.60 15.37 -6.62
N LEU A 236 16.81 15.75 -5.60
CA LEU A 236 15.77 16.76 -5.74
C LEU A 236 16.43 18.12 -6.02
N LYS A 237 16.27 18.62 -7.24
CA LYS A 237 16.80 19.89 -7.71
C LYS A 237 15.80 21.00 -7.45
N THR A 238 14.54 20.78 -7.82
CA THR A 238 13.49 21.80 -7.67
C THR A 238 12.21 21.22 -7.09
N ILE A 239 11.57 21.98 -6.21
CA ILE A 239 10.17 21.76 -5.82
C ILE A 239 9.38 23.04 -6.13
N GLU A 240 8.21 22.91 -6.74
CA GLU A 240 7.31 24.03 -6.99
C GLU A 240 6.14 23.98 -6.03
N ILE A 241 5.94 25.06 -5.26
CA ILE A 241 4.86 25.23 -4.30
C ILE A 241 4.15 26.55 -4.64
N PRO A 242 3.08 26.51 -5.46
CA PRO A 242 2.51 27.71 -6.11
C PRO A 242 1.54 28.51 -5.23
N ARG A 243 1.39 28.16 -3.95
CA ARG A 243 0.45 28.81 -3.02
C ARG A 243 0.96 28.78 -1.59
N ASP A 244 0.38 29.61 -0.75
CA ASP A 244 0.51 29.48 0.69
C ASP A 244 -0.10 28.17 1.20
N LEU A 245 0.56 27.59 2.19
CA LEU A 245 0.11 26.40 2.91
C LEU A 245 -0.57 26.80 4.22
N GLU A 246 -1.60 26.08 4.64
CA GLU A 246 -2.27 26.28 5.92
C GLU A 246 -1.42 25.74 7.09
N ASP A 247 -0.66 24.66 6.84
CA ASP A 247 0.28 24.07 7.79
C ASP A 247 1.59 23.67 7.08
N MET A 248 2.72 24.13 7.62
CA MET A 248 4.06 23.90 7.11
C MET A 248 4.96 23.29 8.18
N GLY A 249 5.39 22.06 7.93
CA GLY A 249 6.41 21.42 8.74
C GLY A 249 7.80 22.06 8.58
N ASP A 250 8.68 21.74 9.50
CA ASP A 250 10.08 22.17 9.43
C ASP A 250 10.89 21.25 8.50
N LYS A 251 11.95 21.81 7.90
CA LYS A 251 12.93 21.07 7.07
C LYS A 251 12.31 20.24 5.93
N ILE A 252 11.18 20.67 5.35
CA ILE A 252 10.47 20.01 4.23
C ILE A 252 11.43 19.50 3.15
N VAL A 253 12.39 20.31 2.69
CA VAL A 253 13.39 19.94 1.67
C VAL A 253 14.83 19.98 2.17
N ASN A 254 15.77 19.50 1.34
CA ASN A 254 17.20 19.64 1.61
C ASN A 254 17.70 21.05 1.27
N LEU A 255 18.77 21.51 1.94
CA LEU A 255 19.37 22.84 1.72
C LEU A 255 19.81 23.10 0.28
N HIS A 256 20.20 22.07 -0.48
CA HIS A 256 20.60 22.21 -1.88
C HIS A 256 19.42 22.30 -2.87
N THR A 257 18.19 22.13 -2.40
CA THR A 257 16.98 22.17 -3.24
C THR A 257 16.62 23.62 -3.53
N THR A 258 16.24 23.93 -4.77
CA THR A 258 15.62 25.22 -5.10
C THR A 258 14.10 25.11 -4.93
N VAL A 259 13.52 25.95 -4.09
CA VAL A 259 12.06 26.06 -3.96
C VAL A 259 11.56 27.14 -4.92
N LYS A 260 10.55 26.81 -5.71
CA LYS A 260 9.81 27.78 -6.50
C LYS A 260 8.52 28.15 -5.78
N CYS A 261 8.36 29.41 -5.41
CA CYS A 261 7.18 29.91 -4.70
C CYS A 261 6.91 31.38 -5.06
N LYS A 262 5.78 31.90 -4.60
CA LYS A 262 5.44 33.31 -4.75
C LYS A 262 6.25 34.16 -3.77
N GLU A 263 6.76 35.31 -4.21
CA GLU A 263 7.44 36.29 -3.34
C GLU A 263 6.52 36.75 -2.21
N GLY A 264 7.05 36.79 -0.98
CA GLY A 264 6.31 37.16 0.24
C GLY A 264 5.29 36.12 0.73
N SER A 265 5.25 34.94 0.12
CA SER A 265 4.44 33.80 0.63
C SER A 265 4.98 33.24 1.94
N ASN A 266 4.19 32.47 2.66
CA ASN A 266 4.70 31.74 3.82
C ASN A 266 5.75 30.68 3.44
N VAL A 267 5.74 30.20 2.20
CA VAL A 267 6.77 29.33 1.63
C VAL A 267 8.08 30.09 1.42
N ASP A 268 8.00 31.37 1.05
CA ASP A 268 9.16 32.24 0.92
C ASP A 268 9.81 32.49 2.29
N ASN A 269 9.01 32.86 3.30
CA ASN A 269 9.46 33.00 4.69
C ASN A 269 10.10 31.71 5.24
N TYR A 270 9.55 30.55 4.87
CA TYR A 270 10.14 29.25 5.19
C TYR A 270 11.53 29.10 4.54
N CYS A 271 11.69 29.53 3.29
CA CYS A 271 12.98 29.45 2.61
C CYS A 271 14.02 30.37 3.26
N GLU A 272 13.65 31.59 3.63
CA GLU A 272 14.51 32.52 4.37
C GLU A 272 14.95 31.93 5.72
N LYS A 273 13.99 31.45 6.54
CA LYS A 273 14.22 30.84 7.86
C LYS A 273 15.25 29.72 7.81
N PHE A 274 15.23 28.91 6.74
CA PHE A 274 16.10 27.74 6.60
C PHE A 274 17.26 27.97 5.62
N SER A 275 17.45 29.20 5.12
CA SER A 275 18.49 29.53 4.13
C SER A 275 18.45 28.62 2.89
N ILE A 276 17.24 28.36 2.40
CA ILE A 276 16.97 27.56 1.21
C ILE A 276 16.92 28.49 0.00
N LYS A 277 17.47 28.05 -1.13
CA LYS A 277 17.46 28.82 -2.37
C LYS A 277 16.04 28.95 -2.93
N THR A 278 15.59 30.17 -3.18
CA THR A 278 14.27 30.47 -3.76
C THR A 278 14.37 30.87 -5.24
N LYS A 279 13.33 30.58 -6.03
CA LYS A 279 13.08 31.16 -7.36
C LYS A 279 11.61 31.55 -7.47
N TYR A 280 11.32 32.81 -7.75
CA TYR A 280 9.93 33.27 -7.80
C TYR A 280 9.16 32.79 -9.04
N ILE A 281 7.86 32.54 -8.85
CA ILE A 281 6.86 32.16 -9.87
C ILE A 281 5.55 32.93 -9.69
#